data_AF-A0A7Y1UMM0-F1
#
_entry.id   AF-A0A7Y1UMM0-F1
#
_cell.length_a   1.000
_cell.length_b   1.000
_cell.length_c   1.000
_cell.angle_alpha   90.00
_cell.angle_beta   90.00
_cell.angle_gamma   90.00
#
_symmetry.space_group_name_H-M   'P 1'
#
loop_
_entity.id
_entity.type
_entity.pdbx_description
1 polymer ?
#
loop_
_entity_poly.entity_id
_entity_poly.type
_entity_poly.pdbx_seq_one_letter_code
_entity_poly.pdbx_strand_id
1 'polypeptide(L)' 'MNSPEPPKPMTPTGKLRAAQSLRDSAWALKAAWLRHKHPDWTEPEVEAEVRKAFAHTRD' A
#
# COMPACT_ATOMS: atom_id res chain seq x y z
N MET A 1 11.67 -21.40 28.98
CA MET A 1 11.37 -20.38 27.97
C MET A 1 11.06 -21.10 26.67
N ASN A 2 9.81 -21.08 26.20
CA ASN A 2 9.48 -21.64 24.90
C ASN A 2 9.93 -20.65 23.83
N SER A 3 10.93 -21.01 23.03
CA SER A 3 11.28 -20.26 21.82
C SER A 3 10.07 -20.30 20.88
N PRO A 4 9.65 -19.16 20.29
CA PRO A 4 8.57 -19.17 19.32
C PRO A 4 8.97 -20.01 18.11
N GLU A 5 8.06 -20.90 17.70
CA GLU A 5 8.17 -21.66 16.45
C GLU A 5 8.47 -20.71 15.27
N PRO A 6 9.34 -21.10 14.32
CA PRO A 6 9.61 -20.27 13.16
C PRO A 6 8.33 -20.03 12.35
N PRO A 7 8.18 -18.84 11.73
CA PRO A 7 7.00 -18.54 10.94
C PRO A 7 6.86 -19.54 9.79
N LYS A 8 5.66 -20.09 9.64
CA LYS A 8 5.35 -21.00 8.52
C LYS A 8 5.52 -20.27 7.18
N PRO A 9 6.13 -20.91 6.18
CA PRO A 9 6.31 -20.28 4.88
C PRO A 9 4.95 -20.04 4.21
N MET A 10 4.78 -18.85 3.64
CA MET A 10 3.56 -18.51 2.92
C MET A 10 3.48 -19.29 1.60
N THR A 11 2.29 -19.80 1.28
CA THR A 11 1.98 -20.32 -0.05
C THR A 11 2.08 -19.19 -1.08
N PRO A 12 2.30 -19.49 -2.37
CA PRO A 12 2.32 -18.48 -3.44
C PRO A 12 1.06 -17.58 -3.43
N THR A 13 -0.13 -18.17 -3.27
CA THR A 13 -1.40 -17.43 -3.13
C THR A 13 -1.43 -16.55 -1.88
N GLY A 14 -0.86 -17.03 -0.77
CA GLY A 14 -0.71 -16.26 0.45
C GLY A 14 0.18 -15.03 0.26
N LYS A 15 1.33 -15.21 -0.42
CA LYS A 15 2.22 -14.09 -0.77
C LYS A 15 1.52 -13.06 -1.64
N LEU A 16 0.78 -13.50 -2.66
CA LEU A 16 0.02 -12.60 -3.53
C LEU A 16 -1.02 -11.79 -2.74
N ARG A 17 -1.78 -12.46 -1.85
CA ARG A 17 -2.77 -11.78 -1.00
C ARG A 17 -2.14 -10.75 -0.08
N ALA A 18 -1.00 -11.08 0.54
CA ALA A 18 -0.27 -10.14 1.38
C ALA A 18 0.29 -8.95 0.58
N ALA A 19 0.84 -9.20 -0.61
CA ALA A 19 1.30 -8.14 -1.50
C ALA A 19 0.16 -7.19 -1.90
N GLN A 20 -1.02 -7.74 -2.23
CA GLN A 20 -2.20 -6.94 -2.52
C GLN A 20 -2.63 -6.10 -1.31
N SER A 21 -2.75 -6.72 -0.13
CA SER A 21 -3.11 -6.02 1.10
C SER A 21 -2.13 -4.89 1.44
N LEU A 22 -0.83 -5.13 1.23
CA LEU A 22 0.21 -4.13 1.43
C LEU A 22 0.06 -2.97 0.44
N ARG A 23 -0.14 -3.27 -0.85
CA ARG A 23 -0.38 -2.26 -1.87
C ARG A 23 -1.57 -1.38 -1.52
N ASP A 24 -2.70 -1.99 -1.13
CA ASP A 24 -3.92 -1.26 -0.82
C ASP A 24 -3.76 -0.37 0.42
N SER A 25 -3.05 -0.88 1.44
CA SER A 25 -2.72 -0.10 2.64
C SER A 25 -1.81 1.09 2.32
N ALA A 26 -0.79 0.87 1.49
CA ALA A 26 0.13 1.93 1.07
C ALA A 26 -0.58 2.98 0.21
N TRP A 27 -1.50 2.56 -0.66
CA TRP A 27 -2.34 3.45 -1.47
C TRP A 27 -3.19 4.35 -0.58
N ALA A 28 -3.92 3.76 0.37
CA ALA A 28 -4.76 4.48 1.31
C ALA A 28 -3.96 5.49 2.15
N LEU A 29 -2.78 5.09 2.62
CA LEU A 29 -1.89 5.97 3.37
C LEU A 29 -1.41 7.16 2.53
N LYS A 30 -1.01 6.92 1.27
CA LYS A 30 -0.58 7.99 0.36
C LYS A 30 -1.73 8.97 0.07
N ALA A 31 -2.92 8.45 -0.16
CA ALA A 31 -4.12 9.26 -0.37
C ALA A 31 -4.42 10.13 0.87
N ALA A 32 -4.37 9.56 2.08
CA ALA A 32 -4.58 10.31 3.31
C ALA A 32 -3.55 11.43 3.49
N TRP A 33 -2.28 11.14 3.21
CA TRP A 33 -1.22 12.15 3.24
C TRP A 33 -1.43 13.27 2.22
N LEU A 34 -1.87 12.94 1.00
CA LEU A 34 -2.19 13.94 -0.03
C LEU A 34 -3.37 14.82 0.37
N ARG A 35 -4.46 14.24 0.90
CA ARG A 35 -5.60 15.01 1.42
C ARG A 35 -5.19 15.96 2.54
N HIS A 36 -4.28 15.53 3.41
CA HIS A 36 -3.76 16.39 4.47
C HIS A 36 -2.90 17.54 3.92
N LYS A 37 -2.06 17.26 2.91
CA LYS A 37 -1.15 18.24 2.32
C LYS A 37 -1.84 19.22 1.37
N HIS A 38 -2.89 18.76 0.69
CA HIS A 38 -3.64 19.50 -0.34
C HIS A 38 -5.14 19.45 -0.02
N PRO A 39 -5.60 20.22 0.97
CA PRO A 39 -7.00 20.20 1.41
C PRO A 39 -7.98 20.79 0.37
N ASP A 40 -7.45 21.51 -0.61
CA ASP A 40 -8.15 22.09 -1.76
C ASP A 40 -8.34 21.11 -2.91
N TRP A 41 -7.61 19.99 -2.92
CA TRP A 41 -7.73 18.99 -3.97
C TRP A 41 -9.03 18.20 -3.85
N THR A 42 -9.62 17.96 -5.00
CA THR A 42 -10.74 17.04 -5.17
C THR A 42 -10.27 15.58 -5.09
N GLU A 43 -11.19 14.69 -4.75
CA GLU A 43 -10.88 13.25 -4.66
C GLU A 43 -10.29 12.66 -5.97
N PRO A 44 -10.76 13.04 -7.18
CA PRO A 44 -10.12 12.61 -8.42
C PRO A 44 -8.66 13.08 -8.59
N GLU A 45 -8.32 14.27 -8.10
CA GLU A 45 -6.95 14.80 -8.17
C GLU A 45 -6.02 14.04 -7.23
N VAL A 46 -6.49 13.75 -6.01
CA VAL A 46 -5.78 12.89 -5.07
C VAL A 46 -5.53 11.51 -5.68
N GLU A 47 -6.56 10.86 -6.23
CA GLU A 47 -6.45 9.52 -6.80
C GLU A 47 -5.51 9.49 -8.02
N ALA A 48 -5.58 10.51 -8.88
CA ALA A 48 -4.66 10.64 -10.02
C ALA A 48 -3.20 10.75 -9.56
N GLU A 49 -2.93 11.49 -8.48
CA GLU A 49 -1.58 11.68 -7.96
C GLU A 49 -1.07 10.43 -7.22
N VAL A 50 -1.92 9.73 -6.46
CA VAL A 50 -1.56 8.42 -5.89
C VAL A 50 -1.19 7.46 -7.02
N ARG A 51 -2.00 7.40 -8.09
CA ARG A 51 -1.72 6.55 -9.24
C ARG A 51 -0.37 6.87 -9.88
N LYS A 52 -0.02 8.15 -10.05
CA LYS A 52 1.31 8.54 -10.55
C LYS A 52 2.43 8.09 -9.62
N ALA A 53 2.28 8.25 -8.31
CA ALA A 53 3.29 7.86 -7.33
C ALA A 53 3.59 6.35 -7.36
N PHE A 54 2.58 5.51 -7.59
CA PHE A 54 2.73 4.05 -7.74
C PHE A 54 3.03 3.59 -9.17
N ALA A 55 2.95 4.48 -10.17
CA ALA A 55 3.31 4.17 -11.55
C ALA A 55 4.82 4.31 -11.81
N HIS A 56 5.49 5.21 -11.10
CA HIS A 56 6.94 5.46 -11.23
C HIS A 56 7.81 4.47 -10.43
N THR A 57 7.23 3.42 -9.87
CA THR A 57 7.97 2.39 -9.12
C THR A 57 8.47 1.23 -10.01
N ARG A 58 8.58 1.46 -11.32
CA ARG A 58 9.23 0.57 -12.28
C ARG A 58 10.51 1.22 -12.82
N ASP A 59 11.56 1.22 -12.01
CA ASP A 59 12.96 1.31 -12.43
C ASP A 59 13.81 0.49 -11.44
#